data_AF-B8C100-F1
#
_entry.id   AF-B8C100-F1
#
_cell.length_a   1.000
_cell.length_b   1.000
_cell.length_c   1.000
_cell.angle_alpha   90.00
_cell.angle_beta   90.00
_cell.angle_gamma   90.00
#
_symmetry.space_group_name_H-M   'P 1'
#
loop_
_entity.id
_entity.type
_entity.pdbx_description
1 polymer ?
#
loop_
_entity_poly.entity_id
_entity_poly.type
_entity_poly.pdbx_seq_one_letter_code
_entity_poly.pdbx_strand_id
1 'polypeptide(L)'
;MTKPLNLTSSANNAHILFATDEWFAIAENILSPYPPTFVADLYCDQGKVMDGWETRRKRSAGHDWCVIMLGGGDGSGVGSFTIDSIDVDTAYFTGNQTPRISIEAMKVSPPSSSNSIHTNNNDYLYTWMPGAVSRLANNGGIRVLPRTPLKPGYEESRYHSFKIEEGVKHRLQELGGVTHLKLNYFPDGGVARLKVWGTKIHPHTSPNPPPSSTNYEHPELSSSVHGGVGLMCSNKHYGVPSNLLSPTLGKDMGDGWETARHPDRPPLIKKDPTGLQVTPLMDWSILKLGLGGAKANNGITRIIVDTRHFKGNFPESVCIDGCYADSAISDEDVCASAGKDTSTNSSVQWFPLLKRVALSADAEHEFLRDDGLIENGGKGVTHVRVSIYPDGGLSRVRIYGVPREVEAVPRSHL
;
A
#
# COMPACT_ATOMS: atom_id res chain seq x y z
N MET A 1 -18.49 -0.37 -13.13
CA MET A 1 -17.69 0.84 -12.85
C MET A 1 -17.84 1.17 -11.38
N THR A 2 -16.75 1.32 -10.66
CA THR A 2 -16.77 1.79 -9.26
C THR A 2 -17.27 3.23 -9.23
N LYS A 3 -18.17 3.54 -8.28
CA LYS A 3 -18.71 4.88 -8.11
C LYS A 3 -17.59 5.82 -7.65
N PRO A 4 -17.49 7.06 -8.17
CA PRO A 4 -16.51 8.03 -7.69
C PRO A 4 -16.67 8.29 -6.18
N LEU A 5 -15.55 8.31 -5.48
CA LEU A 5 -15.40 8.61 -4.06
C LEU A 5 -15.07 10.10 -3.88
N ASN A 6 -15.55 10.72 -2.81
CA ASN A 6 -15.03 12.03 -2.39
C ASN A 6 -13.67 11.86 -1.69
N LEU A 7 -12.60 12.09 -2.44
CA LEU A 7 -11.21 11.90 -2.03
C LEU A 7 -10.72 12.92 -0.98
N THR A 8 -11.43 14.04 -0.80
CA THR A 8 -11.12 15.04 0.22
C THR A 8 -12.02 14.89 1.45
N SER A 9 -12.86 13.86 1.53
CA SER A 9 -13.70 13.63 2.72
C SER A 9 -12.88 13.09 3.87
N SER A 10 -13.00 13.68 5.06
CA SER A 10 -12.39 13.15 6.29
C SER A 10 -12.94 11.76 6.64
N ALA A 11 -14.20 11.47 6.32
CA ALA A 11 -14.77 10.11 6.44
C ALA A 11 -14.06 9.06 5.56
N ASN A 12 -13.29 9.49 4.56
CA ASN A 12 -12.48 8.63 3.70
C ASN A 12 -10.99 8.64 4.09
N ASN A 13 -10.64 9.21 5.24
CA ASN A 13 -9.27 9.44 5.74
C ASN A 13 -8.46 10.46 4.93
N ALA A 14 -9.12 11.51 4.43
CA ALA A 14 -8.41 12.68 3.92
C ALA A 14 -7.99 13.59 5.08
N HIS A 15 -6.82 14.23 4.95
CA HIS A 15 -6.25 15.08 6.00
C HIS A 15 -5.62 16.34 5.43
N ILE A 16 -5.74 17.45 6.14
CA ILE A 16 -4.89 18.61 5.89
C ILE A 16 -3.52 18.31 6.49
N LEU A 17 -2.45 18.53 5.72
CA LEU A 17 -1.07 18.36 6.18
C LEU A 17 -0.45 19.68 6.62
N PHE A 18 -0.98 20.79 6.09
CA PHE A 18 -0.50 22.14 6.33
C PHE A 18 -1.50 23.15 5.79
N ALA A 19 -1.65 24.28 6.48
CA ALA A 19 -2.28 25.48 5.96
C ALA A 19 -1.44 26.71 6.34
N THR A 20 -1.38 27.72 5.47
CA THR A 20 -0.59 28.94 5.74
C THR A 20 -1.17 29.79 6.86
N ASP A 21 -2.49 29.74 7.06
CA ASP A 21 -3.23 30.52 8.04
C ASP A 21 -4.56 29.83 8.34
N GLU A 22 -4.95 29.78 9.61
CA GLU A 22 -6.17 29.12 10.10
C GLU A 22 -6.85 29.94 11.21
N TRP A 23 -6.66 31.26 11.18
CA TRP A 23 -7.00 32.11 12.32
C TRP A 23 -8.50 32.13 12.64
N PHE A 24 -9.36 32.27 11.63
CA PHE A 24 -10.81 32.40 11.83
C PHE A 24 -11.50 31.04 11.83
N ALA A 25 -11.07 30.12 10.97
CA ALA A 25 -11.55 28.74 10.98
C ALA A 25 -10.50 27.79 10.37
N ILE A 26 -10.40 26.57 10.92
CA ILE A 26 -9.39 25.58 10.54
C ILE A 26 -9.63 24.95 9.17
N ALA A 27 -8.56 24.55 8.48
CA ALA A 27 -8.62 23.97 7.16
C ALA A 27 -9.29 22.59 7.14
N GLU A 28 -9.26 21.82 8.23
CA GLU A 28 -9.90 20.52 8.31
C GLU A 28 -11.42 20.58 8.05
N ASN A 29 -12.06 21.71 8.32
CA ASN A 29 -13.50 21.89 8.12
C ASN A 29 -13.92 21.72 6.65
N ILE A 30 -13.07 22.09 5.68
CA ILE A 30 -13.41 21.91 4.26
C ILE A 30 -13.49 20.45 3.83
N LEU A 31 -12.96 19.52 4.63
CA LEU A 31 -12.97 18.08 4.42
C LEU A 31 -14.19 17.38 5.04
N SER A 32 -15.03 18.10 5.78
CA SER A 32 -16.17 17.51 6.49
C SER A 32 -17.16 16.83 5.52
N PRO A 33 -17.65 15.61 5.82
CA PRO A 33 -18.64 14.92 4.99
C PRO A 33 -20.04 15.54 5.11
N TYR A 34 -20.27 16.37 6.12
CA TYR A 34 -21.57 16.97 6.42
C TYR A 34 -21.75 18.31 5.69
N PRO A 35 -22.99 18.70 5.35
CA PRO A 35 -23.28 20.04 4.85
C PRO A 35 -22.76 21.14 5.80
N PRO A 36 -22.30 22.30 5.27
CA PRO A 36 -21.97 23.45 6.09
C PRO A 36 -23.15 23.91 6.94
N THR A 37 -22.85 24.36 8.15
CA THR A 37 -23.82 24.93 9.09
C THR A 37 -23.45 26.37 9.44
N PHE A 38 -24.46 27.17 9.83
CA PHE A 38 -24.26 28.55 10.25
C PHE A 38 -25.17 28.88 11.42
N VAL A 39 -24.58 29.41 12.49
CA VAL A 39 -25.29 29.87 13.68
C VAL A 39 -25.08 31.38 13.80
N ALA A 40 -26.10 32.18 13.51
CA ALA A 40 -25.99 33.64 13.34
C ALA A 40 -25.39 34.39 14.54
N ASP A 41 -25.59 33.88 15.75
CA ASP A 41 -25.14 34.53 17.00
C ASP A 41 -23.92 33.84 17.65
N LEU A 42 -23.32 32.84 16.98
CA LEU A 42 -22.12 32.17 17.50
C LEU A 42 -20.84 32.94 17.16
N TYR A 43 -20.09 33.32 18.19
CA TYR A 43 -18.80 34.01 18.11
C TYR A 43 -17.82 33.40 19.12
N CYS A 44 -16.53 33.46 18.81
CA CYS A 44 -15.41 33.16 19.69
C CYS A 44 -14.44 34.35 19.72
N ASP A 45 -13.36 34.24 20.50
CA ASP A 45 -12.35 35.31 20.62
C ASP A 45 -11.68 35.66 19.28
N GLN A 46 -11.64 34.71 18.35
CA GLN A 46 -11.09 34.90 17.00
C GLN A 46 -12.08 35.59 16.06
N GLY A 47 -13.38 35.61 16.37
CA GLY A 47 -14.41 36.26 15.57
C GLY A 47 -15.66 35.40 15.36
N LYS A 48 -16.28 35.53 14.19
CA LYS A 48 -17.45 34.74 13.81
C LYS A 48 -17.04 33.27 13.65
N VAL A 49 -17.74 32.34 14.30
CA VAL A 49 -17.50 30.91 14.07
C VAL A 49 -18.08 30.52 12.71
N MET A 50 -17.22 30.01 11.82
CA MET A 50 -17.56 29.61 10.46
C MET A 50 -17.29 28.11 10.28
N ASP A 51 -18.22 27.41 9.62
CA ASP A 51 -18.08 26.00 9.26
C ASP A 51 -17.40 25.87 7.88
N GLY A 52 -16.10 26.14 7.87
CA GLY A 52 -15.24 26.16 6.69
C GLY A 52 -13.79 26.47 7.05
N TRP A 53 -12.95 26.69 6.04
CA TRP A 53 -11.59 27.22 6.22
C TRP A 53 -11.61 28.72 5.93
N GLU A 54 -11.20 29.55 6.88
CA GLU A 54 -11.12 31.00 6.72
C GLU A 54 -9.80 31.57 7.27
N THR A 55 -9.10 32.32 6.42
CA THR A 55 -7.82 32.94 6.75
C THR A 55 -7.95 34.42 7.12
N ARG A 56 -6.93 34.97 7.79
CA ARG A 56 -6.83 36.42 8.00
C ARG A 56 -6.75 37.16 6.67
N ARG A 57 -7.36 38.36 6.65
CA ARG A 57 -7.19 39.32 5.56
C ARG A 57 -5.69 39.57 5.30
N LYS A 58 -5.24 39.25 4.09
CA LYS A 58 -3.84 39.35 3.72
C LYS A 58 -3.48 40.79 3.40
N ARG A 59 -2.38 41.25 4.01
CA ARG A 59 -1.82 42.61 3.84
C ARG A 59 -0.40 42.59 3.27
N SER A 60 0.14 41.41 3.04
CA SER A 60 1.46 41.16 2.48
C SER A 60 1.35 40.49 1.10
N ALA A 61 2.43 40.54 0.33
CA ALA A 61 2.50 39.85 -0.96
C ALA A 61 2.30 38.33 -0.82
N GLY A 62 1.73 37.71 -1.85
CA GLY A 62 1.47 36.28 -1.90
C GLY A 62 0.00 35.94 -1.69
N HIS A 63 -0.26 34.69 -1.31
CA HIS A 63 -1.61 34.14 -1.17
C HIS A 63 -1.64 32.98 -0.17
N ASP A 64 -2.80 32.61 0.34
CA ASP A 64 -2.96 31.51 1.29
C ASP A 64 -3.16 30.17 0.60
N TRP A 65 -2.67 29.09 1.22
CA TRP A 65 -2.77 27.75 0.64
C TRP A 65 -2.71 26.68 1.72
N CYS A 66 -3.26 25.51 1.39
CA CYS A 66 -3.15 24.32 2.19
C CYS A 66 -2.76 23.11 1.32
N VAL A 67 -2.21 22.08 1.96
CA VAL A 67 -1.90 20.79 1.34
C VAL A 67 -2.79 19.73 1.95
N ILE A 68 -3.41 18.94 1.08
CA ILE A 68 -4.41 17.94 1.42
C ILE A 68 -3.88 16.58 1.00
N MET A 69 -3.82 15.62 1.92
CA MET A 69 -3.64 14.21 1.62
C MET A 69 -4.99 13.59 1.27
N LEU A 70 -5.06 12.88 0.15
CA LEU A 70 -6.30 12.27 -0.33
C LEU A 70 -6.63 10.97 0.40
N GLY A 71 -7.92 10.77 0.68
CA GLY A 71 -8.47 9.62 1.38
C GLY A 71 -9.13 8.61 0.43
N GLY A 72 -8.82 7.32 0.62
CA GLY A 72 -9.33 6.24 -0.21
C GLY A 72 -10.49 5.42 0.35
N GLY A 73 -10.99 5.75 1.55
CA GLY A 73 -12.16 5.11 2.15
C GLY A 73 -11.93 3.70 2.74
N ASP A 74 -10.73 3.14 2.62
CA ASP A 74 -10.38 1.78 3.06
C ASP A 74 -9.62 1.73 4.39
N GLY A 75 -9.75 2.78 5.22
CA GLY A 75 -9.06 2.87 6.51
C GLY A 75 -7.54 3.07 6.42
N SER A 76 -6.96 2.95 5.23
CA SER A 76 -5.53 2.71 5.08
C SER A 76 -4.69 3.98 4.86
N GLY A 77 -5.34 5.13 4.64
CA GLY A 77 -4.72 6.46 4.47
C GLY A 77 -3.75 6.59 3.28
N VAL A 78 -3.57 5.54 2.48
CA VAL A 78 -2.55 5.44 1.42
C VAL A 78 -3.18 4.86 0.16
N GLY A 79 -2.91 5.51 -0.98
CA GLY A 79 -3.38 5.08 -2.29
C GLY A 79 -3.01 6.10 -3.37
N SER A 80 -3.19 5.70 -4.63
CA SER A 80 -3.14 6.63 -5.75
C SER A 80 -4.54 6.77 -6.34
N PHE A 81 -4.87 7.95 -6.86
CA PHE A 81 -6.24 8.29 -7.24
C PHE A 81 -6.28 8.94 -8.62
N THR A 82 -7.36 8.69 -9.37
CA THR A 82 -7.78 9.55 -10.47
C THR A 82 -8.63 10.70 -9.94
N ILE A 83 -8.76 11.79 -10.69
CA ILE A 83 -9.70 12.89 -10.37
C ILE A 83 -10.63 13.09 -11.55
N ASP A 84 -11.93 13.07 -11.28
CA ASP A 84 -13.01 13.19 -12.27
C ASP A 84 -13.62 14.60 -12.26
N SER A 85 -13.91 15.11 -11.05
CA SER A 85 -14.51 16.43 -10.86
C SER A 85 -14.20 17.03 -9.50
N ILE A 86 -14.42 18.34 -9.38
CA ILE A 86 -14.21 19.13 -8.17
C ILE A 86 -15.47 19.93 -7.91
N ASP A 87 -16.00 19.85 -6.69
CA ASP A 87 -17.03 20.74 -6.19
C ASP A 87 -16.48 21.61 -5.07
N VAL A 88 -16.82 22.89 -5.11
CA VAL A 88 -16.46 23.89 -4.11
C VAL A 88 -17.75 24.52 -3.61
N ASP A 89 -17.86 24.64 -2.31
CA ASP A 89 -19.00 25.27 -1.65
C ASP A 89 -18.51 26.45 -0.81
N THR A 90 -19.00 27.64 -1.12
CA THR A 90 -18.67 28.89 -0.42
C THR A 90 -19.71 29.28 0.62
N ALA A 91 -20.60 28.35 1.01
CA ALA A 91 -21.65 28.53 2.02
C ALA A 91 -21.36 29.58 3.09
N TYR A 92 -22.28 30.54 3.26
CA TYR A 92 -22.24 31.54 4.33
C TYR A 92 -21.08 32.56 4.26
N PHE A 93 -20.09 32.35 3.39
CA PHE A 93 -19.09 33.35 3.06
C PHE A 93 -19.64 34.33 2.01
N THR A 94 -20.50 35.25 2.43
CA THR A 94 -21.31 36.13 1.54
C THR A 94 -20.64 37.45 1.13
N GLY A 95 -19.35 37.59 1.44
CA GLY A 95 -18.51 38.72 1.06
C GLY A 95 -17.04 38.55 1.45
N ASN A 96 -16.77 37.61 2.34
CA ASN A 96 -15.44 37.16 2.77
C ASN A 96 -15.03 35.82 2.14
N GLN A 97 -15.75 35.31 1.13
CA GLN A 97 -15.28 34.14 0.39
C GLN A 97 -13.96 34.45 -0.31
N THR A 98 -13.15 33.43 -0.53
CA THR A 98 -11.95 33.64 -1.34
C THR A 98 -12.35 34.02 -2.77
N PRO A 99 -11.81 35.12 -3.35
CA PRO A 99 -12.23 35.60 -4.66
C PRO A 99 -11.92 34.61 -5.79
N ARG A 100 -10.79 33.90 -5.69
CA ARG A 100 -10.36 32.90 -6.67
C ARG A 100 -9.61 31.77 -5.98
N ILE A 101 -9.70 30.58 -6.55
CA ILE A 101 -8.89 29.43 -6.14
C ILE A 101 -8.10 28.83 -7.30
N SER A 102 -7.05 28.07 -7.00
CA SER A 102 -6.50 27.07 -7.92
C SER A 102 -6.13 25.81 -7.16
N ILE A 103 -6.20 24.67 -7.85
CA ILE A 103 -5.87 23.37 -7.27
C ILE A 103 -4.82 22.69 -8.14
N GLU A 104 -3.77 22.22 -7.49
CA GLU A 104 -2.70 21.43 -8.09
C GLU A 104 -2.71 20.03 -7.45
N ALA A 105 -2.59 18.99 -8.27
CA ALA A 105 -2.54 17.61 -7.81
C ALA A 105 -1.13 17.05 -8.00
N MET A 106 -0.68 16.25 -7.04
CA MET A 106 0.68 15.73 -7.01
C MET A 106 0.71 14.29 -6.51
N LYS A 107 1.68 13.53 -7.00
CA LYS A 107 2.04 12.22 -6.46
C LYS A 107 3.30 12.38 -5.65
N VAL A 108 3.14 12.12 -4.37
CA VAL A 108 4.23 12.13 -3.39
C VAL A 108 4.59 10.68 -3.11
N SER A 109 5.82 10.30 -3.45
CA SER A 109 6.39 9.02 -3.05
C SER A 109 6.89 9.11 -1.62
N PRO A 110 6.72 8.06 -0.79
CA PRO A 110 7.52 7.94 0.42
C PRO A 110 9.02 7.92 0.03
N PRO A 111 9.91 8.51 0.85
CA PRO A 111 11.33 8.55 0.52
C PRO A 111 11.90 7.13 0.34
N SER A 112 12.63 6.91 -0.75
CA SER A 112 13.37 5.68 -0.98
C SER A 112 14.61 5.63 -0.08
N SER A 113 14.86 4.48 0.55
CA SER A 113 16.00 4.24 1.43
C SER A 113 17.37 4.22 0.72
N SER A 114 17.44 4.59 -0.57
CA SER A 114 18.59 4.33 -1.45
C SER A 114 19.40 5.56 -1.88
N ASN A 115 19.08 6.79 -1.46
CA ASN A 115 19.92 7.94 -1.81
C ASN A 115 20.83 8.39 -0.65
N SER A 116 22.12 8.29 -0.93
CA SER A 116 23.29 8.56 -0.11
C SER A 116 23.27 9.87 0.68
N ILE A 117 23.54 9.72 1.98
CA ILE A 117 24.38 10.54 2.88
C ILE A 117 24.91 11.86 2.26
N HIS A 118 24.40 13.00 2.74
CA HIS A 118 25.17 14.13 3.30
C HIS A 118 24.28 15.37 3.48
N THR A 119 23.43 15.34 4.50
CA THR A 119 23.16 16.53 5.33
C THR A 119 22.69 16.02 6.68
N ASN A 120 23.34 16.48 7.76
CA ASN A 120 22.82 16.32 9.12
C ASN A 120 21.39 16.88 9.16
N ASN A 121 20.39 16.00 9.13
CA ASN A 121 19.04 16.32 9.58
C ASN A 121 18.36 15.02 9.97
N ASN A 122 17.90 14.98 11.22
CA ASN A 122 16.99 13.98 11.76
C ASN A 122 15.61 14.10 11.06
N ASP A 123 15.56 13.95 9.74
CA ASP A 123 14.36 13.99 8.89
C ASP A 123 13.72 12.58 8.80
N TYR A 124 13.86 11.78 9.87
CA TYR A 124 13.36 10.42 9.95
C TYR A 124 12.14 10.41 10.87
N LEU A 125 11.03 9.89 10.34
CA LEU A 125 9.65 9.94 10.83
C LEU A 125 8.88 11.18 10.35
N TYR A 126 7.73 10.88 9.75
CA TYR A 126 6.48 11.64 9.66
C TYR A 126 6.23 12.70 10.75
N THR A 127 7.07 13.73 10.80
CA THR A 127 6.90 14.95 11.56
C THR A 127 7.08 16.07 10.54
N TRP A 128 6.03 16.50 9.84
CA TRP A 128 5.18 17.63 10.27
C TRP A 128 5.99 18.88 10.68
N MET A 129 7.17 19.07 10.08
CA MET A 129 7.86 20.35 10.06
C MET A 129 7.43 21.16 8.82
N PRO A 130 7.19 22.49 8.96
CA PRO A 130 6.80 23.38 7.88
C PRO A 130 7.67 23.30 6.61
N GLY A 131 8.95 22.88 6.76
CA GLY A 131 9.91 22.78 5.67
C GLY A 131 9.64 21.65 4.66
N ALA A 132 9.16 20.48 5.08
CA ALA A 132 8.91 19.36 4.17
C ALA A 132 7.65 19.59 3.31
N VAL A 133 6.59 20.14 3.91
CA VAL A 133 5.36 20.50 3.20
C VAL A 133 5.54 21.73 2.32
N SER A 134 6.38 22.68 2.73
CA SER A 134 6.76 23.81 1.87
C SER A 134 7.56 23.36 0.64
N ARG A 135 8.43 22.34 0.75
CA ARG A 135 9.11 21.74 -0.41
C ARG A 135 8.13 21.03 -1.35
N LEU A 136 7.17 20.27 -0.81
CA LEU A 136 6.07 19.66 -1.58
C LEU A 136 5.24 20.71 -2.33
N ALA A 137 4.91 21.80 -1.66
CA ALA A 137 4.13 22.89 -2.22
C ALA A 137 4.88 23.73 -3.27
N ASN A 138 6.22 23.74 -3.23
CA ASN A 138 7.06 24.55 -4.13
C ASN A 138 7.57 23.79 -5.37
N ASN A 139 7.57 22.45 -5.36
CA ASN A 139 7.99 21.65 -6.52
C ASN A 139 6.94 21.58 -7.66
N GLY A 140 5.76 22.16 -7.46
CA GLY A 140 4.71 22.27 -8.47
C GLY A 140 3.95 20.96 -8.71
N GLY A 141 2.62 21.04 -8.75
CA GLY A 141 1.76 19.92 -9.14
C GLY A 141 1.19 20.09 -10.55
N ILE A 142 0.52 19.04 -11.06
CA ILE A 142 -0.33 19.17 -12.25
C ILE A 142 -1.54 20.02 -11.86
N ARG A 143 -1.70 21.18 -12.48
CA ARG A 143 -2.84 22.06 -12.21
C ARG A 143 -4.13 21.41 -12.71
N VAL A 144 -4.98 21.00 -11.77
CA VAL A 144 -6.28 20.37 -12.05
C VAL A 144 -7.42 21.37 -12.08
N LEU A 145 -7.24 22.51 -11.40
CA LEU A 145 -8.14 23.66 -11.52
C LEU A 145 -7.29 24.92 -11.71
N PRO A 146 -7.40 25.64 -12.85
CA PRO A 146 -6.75 26.93 -13.04
C PRO A 146 -7.28 27.97 -12.05
N ARG A 147 -6.65 29.15 -12.02
CA ARG A 147 -7.08 30.24 -11.16
C ARG A 147 -8.49 30.69 -11.55
N THR A 148 -9.47 30.24 -10.77
CA THR A 148 -10.89 30.29 -11.12
C THR A 148 -11.64 31.18 -10.12
N PRO A 149 -12.47 32.12 -10.57
CA PRO A 149 -13.27 32.95 -9.66
C PRO A 149 -14.36 32.16 -8.96
N LEU A 150 -14.59 32.47 -7.69
CA LEU A 150 -15.72 31.98 -6.92
C LEU A 150 -16.75 33.09 -6.70
N LYS A 151 -18.02 32.70 -6.60
CA LYS A 151 -19.13 33.59 -6.24
C LYS A 151 -19.34 33.57 -4.70
N PRO A 152 -20.02 34.57 -4.12
CA PRO A 152 -20.35 34.58 -2.70
C PRO A 152 -21.24 33.42 -2.26
N GLY A 153 -21.20 33.12 -0.97
CA GLY A 153 -21.86 31.99 -0.31
C GLY A 153 -23.38 32.07 -0.14
N TYR A 154 -24.10 32.76 -1.02
CA TYR A 154 -25.57 32.73 -1.03
C TYR A 154 -26.07 31.42 -1.64
N GLU A 155 -27.24 30.94 -1.22
CA GLU A 155 -27.76 29.62 -1.61
C GLU A 155 -27.81 29.43 -3.14
N GLU A 156 -28.12 30.49 -3.91
CA GLU A 156 -28.21 30.42 -5.37
C GLU A 156 -26.86 30.45 -6.08
N SER A 157 -25.76 30.77 -5.38
CA SER A 157 -24.46 31.05 -5.97
C SER A 157 -23.26 30.35 -5.34
N ARG A 158 -23.46 29.69 -4.19
CA ARG A 158 -22.41 29.08 -3.37
C ARG A 158 -21.70 27.88 -3.99
N TYR A 159 -22.38 27.14 -4.86
CA TYR A 159 -21.89 25.89 -5.44
C TYR A 159 -21.16 26.12 -6.75
N HIS A 160 -19.94 25.60 -6.84
CA HIS A 160 -19.13 25.61 -8.06
C HIS A 160 -18.68 24.19 -8.38
N SER A 161 -19.08 23.67 -9.54
CA SER A 161 -18.70 22.33 -10.00
C SER A 161 -17.84 22.42 -11.26
N PHE A 162 -16.72 21.71 -11.25
CA PHE A 162 -15.72 21.72 -12.31
C PHE A 162 -15.43 20.29 -12.76
N LYS A 163 -15.50 20.04 -14.06
CA LYS A 163 -15.02 18.78 -14.65
C LYS A 163 -13.54 18.91 -14.98
N ILE A 164 -12.78 17.84 -14.78
CA ILE A 164 -11.37 17.80 -15.19
C ILE A 164 -11.29 17.55 -16.69
N GLU A 165 -10.49 18.36 -17.39
CA GLU A 165 -10.23 18.19 -18.82
C GLU A 165 -9.52 16.85 -19.11
N GLU A 166 -9.86 16.20 -20.22
CA GLU A 166 -9.31 14.88 -20.58
C GLU A 166 -7.78 14.90 -20.70
N GLY A 167 -7.19 15.98 -21.23
CA GLY A 167 -5.73 16.14 -21.29
C GLY A 167 -5.08 16.22 -19.91
N VAL A 168 -5.77 16.78 -18.91
CA VAL A 168 -5.30 16.79 -17.52
C VAL A 168 -5.43 15.41 -16.90
N LYS A 169 -6.56 14.72 -17.12
CA LYS A 169 -6.74 13.33 -16.64
C LYS A 169 -5.66 12.40 -17.18
N HIS A 170 -5.30 12.51 -18.45
CA HIS A 170 -4.22 11.74 -19.06
C HIS A 170 -2.88 11.96 -18.34
N ARG A 171 -2.53 13.22 -18.07
CA ARG A 171 -1.29 13.56 -17.33
C ARG A 171 -1.29 13.03 -15.89
N LEU A 172 -2.45 13.02 -15.23
CA LEU A 172 -2.60 12.42 -13.90
C LEU A 172 -2.45 10.88 -13.97
N GLN A 173 -2.91 10.24 -15.04
CA GLN A 173 -2.74 8.81 -15.27
C GLN A 173 -1.29 8.44 -15.61
N GLU A 174 -0.58 9.25 -16.40
CA GLU A 174 0.86 9.08 -16.68
C GLU A 174 1.71 9.14 -15.40
N LEU A 175 1.30 9.94 -14.42
CA LEU A 175 1.91 9.97 -13.10
C LEU A 175 1.64 8.67 -12.28
N GLY A 176 0.77 7.79 -12.78
CA GLY A 176 0.25 6.63 -12.08
C GLY A 176 -0.69 7.01 -10.94
N GLY A 177 -1.45 8.09 -11.13
CA GLY A 177 -2.38 8.69 -10.15
C GLY A 177 -1.76 9.77 -9.27
N VAL A 178 -2.58 10.34 -8.39
CA VAL A 178 -2.17 11.36 -7.41
C VAL A 178 -2.44 10.93 -5.97
N THR A 179 -1.73 11.52 -5.02
CA THR A 179 -1.86 11.23 -3.58
C THR A 179 -2.22 12.48 -2.78
N HIS A 180 -1.90 13.67 -3.28
CA HIS A 180 -2.09 14.93 -2.57
C HIS A 180 -2.61 16.04 -3.49
N LEU A 181 -3.19 17.07 -2.88
CA LEU A 181 -3.57 18.32 -3.51
C LEU A 181 -2.91 19.50 -2.81
N LYS A 182 -2.67 20.57 -3.56
CA LYS A 182 -2.43 21.92 -3.03
C LYS A 182 -3.60 22.82 -3.44
N LEU A 183 -4.36 23.28 -2.46
CA LEU A 183 -5.42 24.26 -2.64
C LEU A 183 -4.85 25.66 -2.37
N ASN A 184 -5.09 26.60 -3.28
CA ASN A 184 -4.64 27.98 -3.17
C ASN A 184 -5.85 28.91 -3.13
N TYR A 185 -5.89 29.81 -2.16
CA TYR A 185 -6.79 30.96 -2.08
C TYR A 185 -6.08 32.17 -2.63
N PHE A 186 -6.79 33.08 -3.30
CA PHE A 186 -6.17 34.28 -3.86
C PHE A 186 -6.94 35.56 -3.53
N PRO A 187 -6.38 36.46 -2.70
CA PRO A 187 -5.20 36.25 -1.84
C PRO A 187 -5.51 35.46 -0.56
N ASP A 188 -6.73 35.56 -0.05
CA ASP A 188 -7.22 35.04 1.23
C ASP A 188 -8.75 34.86 1.16
N GLY A 189 -9.39 34.55 2.29
CA GLY A 189 -10.85 34.47 2.43
C GLY A 189 -11.31 33.11 2.94
N GLY A 190 -12.57 32.76 2.65
CA GLY A 190 -13.18 31.51 3.12
C GLY A 190 -13.79 30.61 2.04
N VAL A 191 -13.81 29.30 2.32
CA VAL A 191 -14.56 28.26 1.61
C VAL A 191 -15.13 27.30 2.65
N ALA A 192 -16.35 26.83 2.46
CA ALA A 192 -17.03 25.94 3.40
C ALA A 192 -16.69 24.47 3.16
N ARG A 193 -16.69 23.99 1.91
CA ARG A 193 -16.30 22.60 1.56
C ARG A 193 -15.53 22.53 0.27
N LEU A 194 -14.64 21.53 0.21
CA LEU A 194 -14.01 21.05 -1.00
C LEU A 194 -14.32 19.55 -1.16
N LYS A 195 -14.96 19.18 -2.27
CA LYS A 195 -15.18 17.78 -2.64
C LYS A 195 -14.44 17.49 -3.93
N VAL A 196 -13.51 16.56 -3.89
CA VAL A 196 -12.79 16.10 -5.08
C VAL A 196 -13.22 14.69 -5.36
N TRP A 197 -13.95 14.49 -6.44
CA TRP A 197 -14.48 13.20 -6.84
C TRP A 197 -13.49 12.49 -7.73
N GLY A 198 -13.27 11.22 -7.45
CA GLY A 198 -12.37 10.40 -8.23
C GLY A 198 -12.44 8.95 -7.84
N THR A 199 -11.58 8.12 -8.42
CA THR A 199 -11.52 6.71 -8.06
C THR A 199 -10.16 6.37 -7.49
N LYS A 200 -10.17 5.50 -6.47
CA LYS A 200 -8.95 4.85 -6.01
C LYS A 200 -8.44 3.98 -7.16
N ILE A 201 -7.23 4.30 -7.62
CA ILE A 201 -6.44 3.38 -8.41
C ILE A 201 -6.06 2.30 -7.42
N HIS A 202 -6.80 1.19 -7.45
CA HIS A 202 -6.28 -0.02 -6.84
C HIS A 202 -4.93 -0.29 -7.52
N PRO A 203 -3.93 -0.81 -6.79
CA PRO A 203 -2.69 -1.28 -7.41
C PRO A 203 -2.94 -2.19 -8.64
N HIS A 204 -4.16 -2.74 -8.74
CA HIS A 204 -4.66 -3.64 -9.77
C HIS A 204 -5.38 -3.00 -10.95
N THR A 205 -5.61 -1.67 -10.96
CA THR A 205 -5.99 -0.90 -12.16
C THR A 205 -4.84 -0.02 -12.66
N SER A 206 -3.62 -0.30 -12.19
CA SER A 206 -2.39 0.19 -12.79
C SER A 206 -2.26 -0.36 -14.21
N PRO A 207 -1.69 0.38 -15.17
CA PRO A 207 -1.27 -0.18 -16.45
C PRO A 207 -0.29 -1.38 -16.29
N ASN A 208 0.26 -1.57 -15.08
CA ASN A 208 0.95 -2.78 -14.64
C ASN A 208 0.07 -3.53 -13.61
N PRO A 209 -0.78 -4.47 -14.03
CA PRO A 209 -1.60 -5.25 -13.10
C PRO A 209 -0.68 -6.13 -12.22
N PRO A 210 -1.10 -6.55 -11.01
CA PRO A 210 -0.25 -7.33 -10.11
C PRO A 210 0.18 -8.62 -10.83
N PRO A 211 1.42 -9.11 -10.63
CA PRO A 211 1.87 -10.36 -11.19
C PRO A 211 0.84 -11.50 -11.08
N SER A 212 0.17 -11.64 -9.94
CA SER A 212 -0.83 -12.68 -9.71
C SER A 212 -2.07 -12.62 -10.62
N SER A 213 -2.33 -11.47 -11.26
CA SER A 213 -3.48 -11.28 -12.15
C SER A 213 -3.19 -11.58 -13.62
N THR A 214 -1.93 -11.75 -14.00
CA THR A 214 -1.57 -12.14 -15.36
C THR A 214 -1.75 -13.64 -15.53
N ASN A 215 -2.40 -14.08 -16.60
CA ASN A 215 -2.41 -15.50 -16.98
C ASN A 215 -0.97 -15.97 -17.15
N TYR A 216 -0.65 -17.13 -16.57
CA TYR A 216 0.66 -17.75 -16.65
C TYR A 216 0.53 -19.15 -17.24
N GLU A 217 1.53 -19.60 -17.99
CA GLU A 217 1.47 -20.87 -18.72
C GLU A 217 1.35 -22.11 -17.81
N HIS A 218 1.90 -22.00 -16.60
CA HIS A 218 1.89 -23.05 -15.60
C HIS A 218 0.85 -22.78 -14.51
N PRO A 219 0.18 -23.81 -13.97
CA PRO A 219 -0.78 -23.65 -12.88
C PRO A 219 -0.10 -23.24 -11.57
N GLU A 220 -0.87 -22.63 -10.67
CA GLU A 220 -0.44 -22.40 -9.28
C GLU A 220 -0.44 -23.74 -8.51
N LEU A 221 0.73 -24.20 -8.08
CA LEU A 221 0.92 -25.44 -7.33
C LEU A 221 0.60 -25.31 -5.83
N SER A 222 0.72 -24.10 -5.28
CA SER A 222 0.53 -23.78 -3.86
C SER A 222 -0.93 -23.63 -3.44
N SER A 223 -1.82 -23.30 -4.37
CA SER A 223 -3.17 -22.84 -4.03
C SER A 223 -3.96 -23.83 -3.19
N SER A 224 -4.70 -23.34 -2.21
CA SER A 224 -5.61 -24.16 -1.42
C SER A 224 -6.73 -24.82 -2.24
N VAL A 225 -7.08 -24.25 -3.40
CA VAL A 225 -8.04 -24.89 -4.33
C VAL A 225 -7.52 -26.19 -4.93
N HIS A 226 -6.20 -26.36 -4.96
CA HIS A 226 -5.54 -27.59 -5.40
C HIS A 226 -5.12 -28.47 -4.23
N GLY A 227 -5.58 -28.18 -3.01
CA GLY A 227 -5.24 -28.93 -1.80
C GLY A 227 -3.96 -28.45 -1.09
N GLY A 228 -3.49 -27.23 -1.38
CA GLY A 228 -2.41 -26.62 -0.60
C GLY A 228 -2.82 -26.36 0.85
N VAL A 229 -1.92 -26.66 1.79
CA VAL A 229 -2.20 -26.56 3.24
C VAL A 229 -1.04 -25.89 3.97
N GLY A 230 -1.34 -24.92 4.83
CA GLY A 230 -0.37 -24.41 5.80
C GLY A 230 -0.29 -25.37 6.99
N LEU A 231 0.88 -25.98 7.20
CA LEU A 231 1.05 -27.03 8.20
C LEU A 231 1.48 -26.48 9.56
N MET A 232 2.51 -25.62 9.57
CA MET A 232 3.12 -25.12 10.80
C MET A 232 3.77 -23.75 10.60
N CYS A 233 4.02 -23.03 11.68
CA CYS A 233 4.85 -21.83 11.70
C CYS A 233 5.57 -21.67 13.04
N SER A 234 6.67 -20.92 13.05
CA SER A 234 7.41 -20.55 14.27
C SER A 234 6.60 -19.66 15.20
N ASN A 235 5.88 -18.70 14.63
CA ASN A 235 5.10 -17.70 15.35
C ASN A 235 3.83 -17.37 14.55
N LYS A 236 2.76 -16.99 15.27
CA LYS A 236 1.44 -16.77 14.69
C LYS A 236 0.70 -15.71 15.51
N HIS A 237 1.26 -14.51 15.57
CA HIS A 237 0.71 -13.40 16.34
C HIS A 237 -0.64 -12.98 15.79
N TYR A 238 -0.74 -12.79 14.46
CA TYR A 238 -2.00 -12.60 13.75
C TYR A 238 -2.06 -13.46 12.48
N GLY A 239 -3.29 -13.81 12.07
CA GLY A 239 -3.51 -14.60 10.87
C GLY A 239 -2.99 -16.04 10.96
N VAL A 240 -3.00 -16.79 9.85
CA VAL A 240 -2.57 -18.19 9.83
C VAL A 240 -1.78 -18.56 8.57
N PRO A 241 -0.84 -19.51 8.62
CA PRO A 241 -0.11 -19.99 7.43
C PRO A 241 -0.99 -20.33 6.22
N SER A 242 -2.14 -20.96 6.44
CA SER A 242 -3.08 -21.31 5.35
C SER A 242 -3.64 -20.10 4.60
N ASN A 243 -3.65 -18.90 5.21
CA ASN A 243 -4.05 -17.67 4.51
C ASN A 243 -3.09 -17.35 3.35
N LEU A 244 -1.80 -17.71 3.46
CA LEU A 244 -0.81 -17.49 2.42
C LEU A 244 -1.18 -18.19 1.10
N LEU A 245 -1.97 -19.27 1.18
CA LEU A 245 -2.34 -20.14 0.07
C LEU A 245 -3.74 -19.84 -0.51
N SER A 246 -4.43 -18.83 0.03
CA SER A 246 -5.78 -18.49 -0.42
C SER A 246 -5.78 -18.04 -1.89
N PRO A 247 -6.74 -18.51 -2.71
CA PRO A 247 -6.80 -18.16 -4.13
C PRO A 247 -7.09 -16.68 -4.35
N THR A 248 -7.78 -16.04 -3.40
CA THR A 248 -8.14 -14.61 -3.48
C THR A 248 -7.00 -13.73 -2.96
N LEU A 249 -7.01 -12.46 -3.37
CA LEU A 249 -6.15 -11.45 -2.76
C LEU A 249 -6.49 -11.24 -1.29
N GLY A 250 -5.50 -10.79 -0.51
CA GLY A 250 -5.69 -10.40 0.89
C GLY A 250 -6.66 -9.23 1.01
N LYS A 251 -7.64 -9.34 1.92
CA LYS A 251 -8.61 -8.26 2.20
C LYS A 251 -8.04 -7.16 3.10
N ASP A 252 -7.27 -7.56 4.10
CA ASP A 252 -6.58 -6.73 5.09
C ASP A 252 -5.39 -7.54 5.67
N MET A 253 -4.74 -7.03 6.73
CA MET A 253 -3.63 -7.71 7.40
C MET A 253 -4.05 -9.02 8.12
N GLY A 254 -5.28 -9.10 8.62
CA GLY A 254 -5.80 -10.28 9.31
C GLY A 254 -6.03 -11.46 8.36
N ASP A 255 -6.27 -11.17 7.09
CA ASP A 255 -6.31 -12.13 5.99
C ASP A 255 -4.90 -12.47 5.45
N GLY A 256 -3.88 -12.49 6.31
CA GLY A 256 -2.50 -12.88 5.99
C GLY A 256 -1.91 -13.82 7.06
N TRP A 257 -0.58 -13.87 7.15
CA TRP A 257 0.16 -14.45 8.28
C TRP A 257 1.14 -13.39 8.81
N GLU A 258 1.10 -13.12 10.11
CA GLU A 258 1.95 -12.13 10.78
C GLU A 258 2.55 -12.69 12.06
N THR A 259 3.82 -12.39 12.28
CA THR A 259 4.55 -12.77 13.48
C THR A 259 4.79 -11.61 14.44
N ALA A 260 4.97 -11.94 15.71
CA ALA A 260 5.33 -10.95 16.72
C ALA A 260 6.73 -10.41 16.44
N ARG A 261 6.97 -9.15 16.77
CA ARG A 261 8.32 -8.56 16.72
C ARG A 261 9.28 -9.38 17.58
N HIS A 262 10.42 -9.78 17.02
CA HIS A 262 11.36 -10.63 17.74
C HIS A 262 11.95 -9.88 18.94
N PRO A 263 11.88 -10.41 20.18
CA PRO A 263 12.35 -9.72 21.38
C PRO A 263 13.87 -9.49 21.37
N ASP A 264 14.62 -10.42 20.76
CA ASP A 264 16.07 -10.34 20.67
C ASP A 264 16.60 -9.45 19.52
N ARG A 265 15.74 -8.61 18.92
CA ARG A 265 16.19 -7.67 17.88
C ARG A 265 17.34 -6.79 18.41
N PRO A 266 18.45 -6.65 17.66
CA PRO A 266 19.57 -5.87 18.12
C PRO A 266 19.20 -4.36 18.17
N PRO A 267 19.77 -3.60 19.10
CA PRO A 267 19.53 -2.14 19.18
C PRO A 267 20.06 -1.40 17.95
N LEU A 268 21.02 -2.00 17.22
CA LEU A 268 21.58 -1.48 15.99
C LEU A 268 21.49 -2.54 14.89
N ILE A 269 20.75 -2.20 13.82
CA ILE A 269 20.61 -3.06 12.64
C ILE A 269 21.86 -2.92 11.77
N LYS A 270 22.54 -4.04 11.51
CA LYS A 270 23.64 -4.13 10.56
C LYS A 270 23.13 -4.69 9.23
N LYS A 271 23.62 -4.15 8.12
CA LYS A 271 23.33 -4.65 6.77
C LYS A 271 24.60 -5.19 6.12
N ASP A 272 24.44 -6.22 5.30
CA ASP A 272 25.50 -6.76 4.46
C ASP A 272 25.69 -5.90 3.20
N PRO A 273 26.71 -6.16 2.34
CA PRO A 273 26.91 -5.41 1.11
C PRO A 273 25.77 -5.49 0.10
N THR A 274 24.87 -6.47 0.22
CA THR A 274 23.65 -6.57 -0.62
C THR A 274 22.51 -5.70 -0.09
N GLY A 275 22.68 -5.10 1.10
CA GLY A 275 21.70 -4.26 1.76
C GLY A 275 20.74 -5.04 2.66
N LEU A 276 20.93 -6.35 2.83
CA LEU A 276 20.08 -7.19 3.67
C LEU A 276 20.48 -7.13 5.13
N GLN A 277 19.52 -7.26 6.05
CA GLN A 277 19.83 -7.31 7.47
C GLN A 277 20.67 -8.57 7.81
N VAL A 278 21.83 -8.35 8.43
CA VAL A 278 22.65 -9.41 9.03
C VAL A 278 22.01 -9.81 10.35
N THR A 279 21.22 -10.89 10.32
CA THR A 279 20.48 -11.40 11.48
C THR A 279 20.31 -12.91 11.36
N PRO A 280 20.49 -13.67 12.46
CA PRO A 280 20.04 -15.05 12.54
C PRO A 280 18.54 -15.16 12.90
N LEU A 281 17.93 -14.06 13.38
CA LEU A 281 16.52 -14.01 13.74
C LEU A 281 15.69 -14.14 12.48
N MET A 282 14.73 -15.06 12.49
CA MET A 282 13.77 -15.27 11.44
C MET A 282 12.54 -15.97 12.00
N ASP A 283 11.41 -15.74 11.35
CA ASP A 283 10.23 -16.58 11.49
C ASP A 283 10.03 -17.39 10.22
N TRP A 284 9.38 -18.54 10.34
CA TRP A 284 9.16 -19.43 9.20
C TRP A 284 7.78 -20.08 9.24
N SER A 285 7.31 -20.47 8.06
CA SER A 285 6.10 -21.27 7.89
C SER A 285 6.32 -22.42 6.91
N ILE A 286 5.79 -23.60 7.24
CA ILE A 286 5.81 -24.79 6.40
C ILE A 286 4.48 -24.91 5.66
N LEU A 287 4.55 -24.97 4.33
CA LEU A 287 3.41 -25.08 3.44
C LEU A 287 3.55 -26.35 2.61
N LYS A 288 2.48 -27.13 2.52
CA LYS A 288 2.33 -28.25 1.57
C LYS A 288 1.73 -27.72 0.28
N LEU A 289 2.38 -28.02 -0.84
CA LEU A 289 1.86 -27.69 -2.16
C LEU A 289 0.73 -28.67 -2.52
N GLY A 290 -0.37 -28.15 -3.07
CA GLY A 290 -1.52 -28.95 -3.44
C GLY A 290 -1.22 -29.92 -4.58
N LEU A 291 -0.65 -29.39 -5.68
CA LEU A 291 -0.23 -30.22 -6.81
C LEU A 291 1.19 -30.77 -6.64
N GLY A 292 2.08 -30.00 -6.01
CA GLY A 292 3.52 -30.27 -5.97
C GLY A 292 4.21 -30.06 -7.33
N GLY A 293 5.49 -29.72 -7.32
CA GLY A 293 6.33 -29.52 -8.50
C GLY A 293 7.02 -30.81 -8.96
N ALA A 294 7.10 -31.00 -10.29
CA ALA A 294 7.72 -32.15 -10.92
C ALA A 294 9.23 -32.28 -10.60
N LYS A 295 9.76 -33.52 -10.69
CA LYS A 295 11.20 -33.82 -10.65
C LYS A 295 11.89 -33.44 -11.97
N ALA A 296 11.81 -32.16 -12.31
CA ALA A 296 12.36 -31.58 -13.50
C ALA A 296 12.77 -30.14 -13.21
N ASN A 297 13.61 -29.56 -14.06
CA ASN A 297 14.01 -28.16 -13.88
C ASN A 297 12.79 -27.24 -13.89
N ASN A 298 11.83 -27.41 -14.80
CA ASN A 298 10.59 -26.63 -14.80
C ASN A 298 9.55 -27.02 -13.72
N GLY A 299 9.93 -27.84 -12.73
CA GLY A 299 9.05 -28.19 -11.60
C GLY A 299 8.59 -26.96 -10.80
N ILE A 300 9.42 -25.91 -10.75
CA ILE A 300 9.07 -24.58 -10.23
C ILE A 300 9.64 -23.53 -11.19
N THR A 301 8.78 -22.65 -11.69
CA THR A 301 9.14 -21.64 -12.71
C THR A 301 8.86 -20.21 -12.27
N ARG A 302 7.95 -20.00 -11.33
CA ARG A 302 7.57 -18.67 -10.84
C ARG A 302 7.15 -18.71 -9.38
N ILE A 303 7.58 -17.73 -8.60
CA ILE A 303 7.16 -17.52 -7.22
C ILE A 303 6.71 -16.06 -7.08
N ILE A 304 5.57 -15.84 -6.42
CA ILE A 304 5.12 -14.51 -6.02
C ILE A 304 5.04 -14.47 -4.49
N VAL A 305 5.71 -13.49 -3.89
CA VAL A 305 5.58 -13.16 -2.46
C VAL A 305 4.86 -11.83 -2.33
N ASP A 306 3.73 -11.86 -1.64
CA ASP A 306 2.81 -10.73 -1.53
C ASP A 306 2.80 -10.19 -0.10
N THR A 307 3.03 -8.88 0.03
CA THR A 307 3.05 -8.13 1.31
C THR A 307 1.89 -7.16 1.42
N ARG A 308 0.84 -7.32 0.60
CA ARG A 308 -0.35 -6.47 0.61
C ARG A 308 -0.87 -6.25 2.04
N HIS A 309 -1.20 -5.00 2.35
CA HIS A 309 -1.65 -4.51 3.66
C HIS A 309 -0.58 -4.42 4.76
N PHE A 310 0.58 -5.07 4.61
CA PHE A 310 1.69 -4.95 5.55
C PHE A 310 2.56 -3.73 5.19
N LYS A 311 2.13 -2.55 5.66
CA LYS A 311 2.72 -1.26 5.26
C LYS A 311 3.92 -0.83 6.10
N GLY A 312 3.91 -1.18 7.38
CA GLY A 312 4.97 -0.82 8.34
C GLY A 312 5.57 -2.03 9.07
N ASN A 313 5.03 -3.23 8.82
CA ASN A 313 5.35 -4.48 9.49
C ASN A 313 5.50 -5.64 8.49
N PHE A 314 5.76 -5.35 7.21
CA PHE A 314 6.27 -6.36 6.28
C PHE A 314 7.68 -6.78 6.72
N PRO A 315 8.09 -8.03 6.44
CA PRO A 315 9.45 -8.46 6.72
C PRO A 315 10.44 -7.75 5.80
N GLU A 316 11.67 -7.57 6.27
CA GLU A 316 12.73 -6.91 5.51
C GLU A 316 13.14 -7.76 4.30
N SER A 317 13.16 -9.08 4.46
CA SER A 317 13.49 -10.03 3.41
C SER A 317 12.85 -11.39 3.63
N VAL A 318 12.84 -12.19 2.58
CA VAL A 318 12.31 -13.56 2.56
C VAL A 318 13.26 -14.49 1.82
N CYS A 319 13.32 -15.75 2.23
CA CYS A 319 13.81 -16.85 1.40
C CYS A 319 12.83 -18.02 1.45
N ILE A 320 12.93 -18.92 0.48
CA ILE A 320 12.09 -20.12 0.45
C ILE A 320 12.99 -21.33 0.23
N ASP A 321 12.87 -22.32 1.10
CA ASP A 321 13.46 -23.64 0.90
C ASP A 321 12.38 -24.61 0.39
N GLY A 322 12.76 -25.55 -0.47
CA GLY A 322 11.91 -26.64 -0.94
C GLY A 322 12.36 -27.98 -0.36
N CYS A 323 11.44 -28.92 -0.23
CA CYS A 323 11.77 -30.33 -0.04
C CYS A 323 10.82 -31.24 -0.82
N TYR A 324 11.28 -32.48 -1.05
CA TYR A 324 10.49 -33.54 -1.64
C TYR A 324 10.24 -34.63 -0.59
N ALA A 325 9.00 -34.75 -0.16
CA ALA A 325 8.49 -35.85 0.64
C ALA A 325 7.75 -36.83 -0.28
N ASP A 326 8.27 -38.06 -0.39
CA ASP A 326 7.57 -39.17 -1.05
C ASP A 326 6.54 -39.82 -0.09
N SER A 327 5.92 -40.91 -0.51
CA SER A 327 4.90 -41.60 0.30
C SER A 327 5.41 -42.17 1.62
N ALA A 328 6.74 -42.27 1.83
CA ALA A 328 7.32 -42.74 3.08
C ALA A 328 7.56 -41.62 4.10
N ILE A 329 7.42 -40.35 3.69
CA ILE A 329 7.65 -39.17 4.55
C ILE A 329 6.30 -38.50 4.80
N SER A 330 5.86 -38.51 6.06
CA SER A 330 4.59 -37.86 6.47
C SER A 330 4.73 -36.33 6.56
N ASP A 331 3.60 -35.62 6.56
CA ASP A 331 3.58 -34.17 6.78
C ASP A 331 4.12 -33.82 8.18
N GLU A 332 3.92 -34.70 9.16
CA GLU A 332 4.47 -34.63 10.50
C GLU A 332 6.01 -34.73 10.51
N ASP A 333 6.59 -35.63 9.71
CA ASP A 333 8.05 -35.76 9.57
C ASP A 333 8.65 -34.49 8.95
N VAL A 334 7.99 -33.92 7.93
CA VAL A 334 8.38 -32.63 7.34
C VAL A 334 8.34 -31.53 8.40
N CYS A 335 7.27 -31.44 9.18
CA CYS A 335 7.15 -30.45 10.24
C CYS A 335 8.24 -30.63 11.32
N ALA A 336 8.51 -31.86 11.76
CA ALA A 336 9.55 -32.15 12.75
C ALA A 336 10.98 -31.79 12.27
N SER A 337 11.18 -31.64 10.95
CA SER A 337 12.45 -31.21 10.36
C SER A 337 12.62 -29.68 10.25
N ALA A 338 11.56 -28.89 10.44
CA ALA A 338 11.50 -27.47 10.09
C ALA A 338 12.57 -26.57 10.77
N GLY A 339 13.03 -26.93 11.97
CA GLY A 339 14.04 -26.19 12.74
C GLY A 339 15.44 -26.81 12.74
N LYS A 340 15.67 -27.91 12.00
CA LYS A 340 16.97 -28.58 11.97
C LYS A 340 17.79 -28.07 10.78
N ASP A 341 19.06 -27.82 11.02
CA ASP A 341 19.98 -27.40 9.96
C ASP A 341 20.22 -28.56 8.99
N THR A 342 20.47 -28.21 7.72
CA THR A 342 20.61 -29.12 6.56
C THR A 342 21.71 -30.18 6.70
N SER A 343 22.53 -30.12 7.76
CA SER A 343 23.67 -30.98 8.03
C SER A 343 23.37 -32.20 8.92
N THR A 344 22.14 -32.36 9.42
CA THR A 344 21.76 -33.53 10.24
C THR A 344 21.14 -34.62 9.37
N ASN A 345 21.35 -35.88 9.76
CA ASN A 345 20.91 -37.11 9.08
C ASN A 345 19.36 -37.28 9.13
N SER A 346 18.67 -36.29 8.57
CA SER A 346 17.23 -36.10 8.50
C SER A 346 16.68 -36.81 7.26
N SER A 347 15.57 -37.54 7.41
CA SER A 347 14.83 -38.14 6.29
C SER A 347 14.33 -37.08 5.30
N VAL A 348 14.17 -35.83 5.76
CA VAL A 348 13.74 -34.68 4.95
C VAL A 348 14.95 -33.84 4.58
N GLN A 349 15.16 -33.68 3.28
CA GLN A 349 16.27 -32.92 2.70
C GLN A 349 15.75 -31.58 2.15
N TRP A 350 15.97 -30.51 2.90
CA TRP A 350 15.67 -29.14 2.46
C TRP A 350 16.76 -28.61 1.54
N PHE A 351 16.37 -27.86 0.52
CA PHE A 351 17.29 -27.15 -0.36
C PHE A 351 16.79 -25.72 -0.62
N PRO A 352 17.70 -24.75 -0.83
CA PRO A 352 17.30 -23.40 -1.21
C PRO A 352 16.52 -23.43 -2.52
N LEU A 353 15.29 -22.94 -2.52
CA LEU A 353 14.44 -22.85 -3.69
C LEU A 353 14.37 -21.41 -4.23
N LEU A 354 14.25 -20.42 -3.35
CA LEU A 354 14.36 -18.99 -3.63
C LEU A 354 15.45 -18.40 -2.73
N LYS A 355 16.48 -17.81 -3.33
CA LYS A 355 17.53 -17.08 -2.60
C LYS A 355 16.93 -15.96 -1.76
N ARG A 356 17.60 -15.56 -0.66
CA ARG A 356 17.12 -14.46 0.19
C ARG A 356 17.06 -13.16 -0.60
N VAL A 357 15.89 -12.52 -0.59
CA VAL A 357 15.58 -11.32 -1.37
C VAL A 357 14.88 -10.29 -0.48
N ALA A 358 15.17 -9.02 -0.72
CA ALA A 358 14.51 -7.91 -0.03
C ALA A 358 13.04 -7.80 -0.45
N LEU A 359 12.20 -7.37 0.48
CA LEU A 359 10.79 -7.07 0.23
C LEU A 359 10.52 -5.58 0.44
N SER A 360 9.39 -5.14 -0.11
CA SER A 360 8.86 -3.79 0.02
C SER A 360 7.43 -3.83 0.57
N ALA A 361 6.98 -2.71 1.13
CA ALA A 361 5.66 -2.59 1.72
C ALA A 361 4.54 -2.68 0.68
N ASP A 362 3.47 -3.40 0.99
CA ASP A 362 2.21 -3.39 0.23
C ASP A 362 2.38 -3.71 -1.26
N ALA A 363 3.19 -4.72 -1.57
CA ALA A 363 3.60 -5.08 -2.93
C ALA A 363 3.61 -6.60 -3.19
N GLU A 364 3.41 -6.98 -4.45
CA GLU A 364 3.71 -8.32 -4.98
C GLU A 364 5.13 -8.34 -5.57
N HIS A 365 5.90 -9.34 -5.17
CA HIS A 365 7.27 -9.55 -5.59
C HIS A 365 7.31 -10.82 -6.42
N GLU A 366 7.49 -10.66 -7.73
CA GLU A 366 7.55 -11.77 -8.68
C GLU A 366 9.00 -12.16 -8.93
N PHE A 367 9.25 -13.47 -8.89
CA PHE A 367 10.52 -14.08 -9.22
C PHE A 367 10.27 -15.13 -10.30
N LEU A 368 10.97 -15.01 -11.42
CA LEU A 368 10.96 -16.00 -12.48
C LEU A 368 12.22 -16.85 -12.38
N ARG A 369 12.13 -18.09 -12.85
CA ARG A 369 13.29 -18.99 -12.88
C ARG A 369 14.45 -18.41 -13.67
N ASP A 370 14.15 -17.76 -14.79
CA ASP A 370 15.15 -17.20 -15.70
C ASP A 370 15.93 -16.05 -15.07
N ASP A 371 15.46 -15.48 -13.95
CA ASP A 371 16.18 -14.48 -13.15
C ASP A 371 17.35 -15.09 -12.35
N GLY A 372 17.48 -16.43 -12.32
CA GLY A 372 18.54 -17.13 -11.59
C GLY A 372 18.39 -17.12 -10.06
N LEU A 373 17.22 -16.69 -9.58
CA LEU A 373 16.86 -16.65 -8.15
C LEU A 373 16.14 -17.91 -7.68
N ILE A 374 15.45 -18.60 -8.59
CA ILE A 374 14.75 -19.85 -8.32
C ILE A 374 15.55 -21.04 -8.83
N GLU A 375 15.85 -21.99 -7.95
CA GLU A 375 16.59 -23.19 -8.31
C GLU A 375 16.07 -24.42 -7.56
N ASN A 376 15.57 -25.41 -8.29
CA ASN A 376 15.22 -26.72 -7.72
C ASN A 376 16.17 -27.84 -8.15
N GLY A 377 17.13 -27.59 -9.03
CA GLY A 377 18.16 -28.56 -9.45
C GLY A 377 17.59 -29.91 -9.93
N GLY A 378 16.46 -29.90 -10.64
CA GLY A 378 15.75 -31.11 -11.08
C GLY A 378 15.01 -31.88 -9.99
N LYS A 379 15.06 -31.43 -8.73
CA LYS A 379 14.35 -32.05 -7.60
C LYS A 379 12.86 -31.68 -7.67
N GLY A 380 12.01 -32.63 -7.30
CA GLY A 380 10.60 -32.35 -7.07
C GLY A 380 10.41 -31.48 -5.83
N VAL A 381 9.25 -30.84 -5.70
CA VAL A 381 8.90 -30.02 -4.54
C VAL A 381 7.50 -30.37 -4.08
N THR A 382 7.35 -30.92 -2.87
CA THR A 382 6.03 -31.16 -2.27
C THR A 382 5.73 -30.21 -1.13
N HIS A 383 6.77 -29.71 -0.45
CA HIS A 383 6.64 -28.76 0.63
C HIS A 383 7.64 -27.62 0.46
N VAL A 384 7.29 -26.47 1.03
CA VAL A 384 8.16 -25.31 1.12
C VAL A 384 8.21 -24.76 2.54
N ARG A 385 9.36 -24.21 2.91
CA ARG A 385 9.56 -23.42 4.12
C ARG A 385 9.76 -21.98 3.69
N VAL A 386 8.80 -21.12 4.02
CA VAL A 386 8.87 -19.68 3.79
C VAL A 386 9.47 -19.04 5.03
N SER A 387 10.67 -18.48 4.92
CA SER A 387 11.38 -17.84 6.03
C SER A 387 11.44 -16.34 5.82
N ILE A 388 10.95 -15.58 6.79
CA ILE A 388 10.91 -14.11 6.79
C ILE A 388 11.90 -13.55 7.82
N TYR A 389 12.54 -12.44 7.49
CA TYR A 389 13.61 -11.86 8.31
C TYR A 389 13.32 -10.40 8.71
N PRO A 390 13.58 -10.02 9.96
CA PRO A 390 13.72 -10.90 11.13
C PRO A 390 12.38 -11.43 11.64
N ASP A 391 11.28 -10.78 11.27
CA ASP A 391 9.87 -11.05 11.62
C ASP A 391 9.00 -10.15 10.70
N GLY A 392 7.67 -10.29 10.75
CA GLY A 392 6.74 -9.43 10.02
C GLY A 392 5.53 -10.20 9.49
N GLY A 393 4.86 -9.64 8.48
CA GLY A 393 3.71 -10.29 7.85
C GLY A 393 3.72 -10.36 6.33
N LEU A 394 3.13 -11.44 5.82
CA LEU A 394 2.90 -11.71 4.40
C LEU A 394 1.40 -11.92 4.14
N SER A 395 0.93 -11.43 3.00
CA SER A 395 -0.43 -11.66 2.53
C SER A 395 -0.55 -13.02 1.83
N ARG A 396 0.27 -13.28 0.80
CA ARG A 396 0.21 -14.51 -0.02
C ARG A 396 1.59 -15.00 -0.41
N VAL A 397 1.67 -16.31 -0.67
CA VAL A 397 2.80 -16.94 -1.35
C VAL A 397 2.23 -17.82 -2.45
N ARG A 398 2.52 -17.50 -3.71
CA ARG A 398 2.06 -18.26 -4.88
C ARG A 398 3.24 -18.90 -5.58
N ILE A 399 3.14 -20.19 -5.89
CA ILE A 399 4.21 -20.98 -6.49
C ILE A 399 3.64 -21.67 -7.72
N TYR A 400 4.29 -21.49 -8.87
CA TYR A 400 3.86 -22.02 -10.15
C TYR A 400 4.94 -22.91 -10.77
N GLY A 401 4.53 -23.88 -11.56
CA GLY A 401 5.44 -24.78 -12.28
C GLY A 401 4.71 -25.96 -12.88
N VAL A 402 5.48 -26.93 -13.39
CA VAL A 402 4.91 -28.19 -13.89
C VAL A 402 4.49 -29.06 -12.70
N PRO A 403 3.21 -29.47 -12.61
CA PRO A 403 2.73 -30.37 -11.56
C PRO A 403 3.50 -31.68 -11.54
N ARG A 404 3.68 -32.28 -10.36
CA ARG A 404 4.21 -33.65 -10.26
C ARG A 404 3.29 -34.63 -10.99
N GLU A 405 3.88 -35.67 -11.59
CA GLU A 405 3.09 -36.78 -12.12
C GLU A 405 2.36 -37.46 -10.96
N VAL A 406 1.04 -37.61 -11.10
CA VAL A 406 0.24 -38.44 -10.22
C VAL A 406 0.31 -39.85 -10.81
N GLU A 407 0.90 -40.80 -10.07
CA GLU A 407 0.79 -42.20 -10.45
C GLU A 407 -0.69 -42.55 -10.57
N ALA A 408 -1.12 -42.94 -11.77
CA ALA A 408 -2.49 -43.36 -12.00
C ALA A 408 -2.76 -44.55 -11.09
N VAL A 409 -3.65 -44.38 -10.10
CA VAL A 409 -4.16 -45.50 -9.31
C VAL A 409 -4.77 -46.48 -10.32
N PRO A 410 -4.26 -47.74 -10.41
CA PRO A 410 -4.87 -48.72 -11.28
C PRO A 410 -6.34 -48.84 -10.89
N ARG A 411 -7.25 -48.72 -11.86
CA ARG A 411 -8.67 -49.01 -11.65
C ARG A 411 -8.80 -50.50 -11.36
N SER A 412 -8.56 -50.93 -10.11
CA SER A 412 -8.98 -52.24 -9.64
C SER A 412 -10.48 -52.16 -9.38
N HIS A 413 -11.20 -52.88 -10.25
CA HIS A 413 -12.63 -53.19 -10.31
C HIS A 413 -13.54 -52.73 -9.16
N LEU A 414 -14.56 -51.95 -9.55
CA LEU A 414 -15.83 -51.73 -8.85
C LEU A 414 -16.52 -53.05 -8.46
#